data_AF-A0A533VI14-F1
#
_entry.id   AF-A0A533VI14-F1
#
_cell.length_a   1.000
_cell.length_b   1.000
_cell.length_c   1.000
_cell.angle_alpha   90.00
_cell.angle_beta   90.00
_cell.angle_gamma   90.00
#
_symmetry.space_group_name_H-M   'P 1'
#
loop_
_entity.id
_entity.type
_entity.pdbx_description
1 polymer ?
#
loop_
_entity_poly.entity_id
_entity_poly.type
_entity_poly.pdbx_seq_one_letter_code
_entity_poly.pdbx_strand_id
1 'polypeptide(L)'
;DGVVESTRDIYEIYFSDREKLLILTGEMQPEDHRELLELCNTFLDFCSSIGDVKRLYTAGGSLNEMLTGEPRVVGVATKPQLREILVSSDVDTLGSEFTTITWFNGLILGMASDRNIEAIGFYGEISDKSLPQPLAAKSIVKAFAKIEHLSISTKPFDVQYEEVLDHIERNKGTKNLDQ
;
A
#
# COMPACT_ATOMS: atom_id res chain seq x y z
N ASP A 1 -12.03 26.87 18.67
CA ASP A 1 -12.49 27.34 20.01
C ASP A 1 -11.33 27.69 20.96
N GLY A 2 -10.07 27.54 20.54
CA GLY A 2 -8.92 27.76 21.41
C GLY A 2 -8.60 26.57 22.31
N VAL A 3 -9.19 25.40 22.04
CA VAL A 3 -8.85 24.14 22.71
C VAL A 3 -7.68 23.49 22.00
N VAL A 4 -6.64 23.16 22.76
CA VAL A 4 -5.49 22.41 22.27
C VAL A 4 -5.85 20.93 22.29
N GLU A 5 -5.75 20.30 21.13
CA GLU A 5 -5.78 18.85 20.99
C GLU A 5 -4.37 18.34 20.72
N SER A 6 -4.03 17.20 21.31
CA SER A 6 -2.77 16.53 21.00
C SER A 6 -2.86 16.01 19.57
N THR A 7 -2.04 16.53 18.66
CA THR A 7 -1.78 15.88 17.38
C THR A 7 -1.08 14.56 17.70
N ARG A 8 -1.76 13.44 17.44
CA ARG A 8 -1.19 12.09 17.54
C ARG A 8 -1.38 11.44 16.19
N ASP A 9 -0.34 10.77 15.72
CA ASP A 9 -0.50 9.87 14.60
C ASP A 9 -1.34 8.68 15.06
N ILE A 10 -2.46 8.46 14.36
CA ILE A 10 -3.38 7.37 14.65
C ILE A 10 -3.17 6.29 13.60
N TYR A 11 -2.80 5.10 14.08
CA TYR A 11 -2.74 3.89 13.29
C TYR A 11 -3.85 2.95 13.75
N GLU A 12 -4.61 2.45 12.79
CA GLU A 12 -5.76 1.60 13.04
C GLU A 12 -5.48 0.19 12.55
N ILE A 13 -5.97 -0.79 13.31
CA ILE A 13 -5.93 -2.20 12.94
C ILE A 13 -7.36 -2.69 12.73
N TYR A 14 -7.64 -3.09 11.50
CA TYR A 14 -8.86 -3.79 11.12
C TYR A 14 -8.57 -5.29 11.04
N PHE A 15 -9.54 -6.12 11.40
CA PHE A 15 -9.40 -7.56 11.30
C PHE A 15 -10.67 -8.24 10.79
N SER A 16 -10.49 -9.36 10.12
CA SER A 16 -11.55 -10.28 9.72
C SER A 16 -11.19 -11.68 10.19
N ASP A 17 -11.94 -12.20 11.15
CA ASP A 17 -11.74 -13.56 11.65
C ASP A 17 -12.10 -14.62 10.59
N ARG A 18 -13.08 -14.32 9.73
CA ARG A 18 -13.49 -15.21 8.63
C ARG A 18 -12.39 -15.36 7.58
N GLU A 19 -11.83 -14.23 7.14
CA GLU A 19 -10.81 -14.21 6.09
C GLU A 19 -9.38 -14.40 6.64
N LYS A 20 -9.24 -14.46 7.99
CA LYS A 20 -7.95 -14.49 8.69
C LYS A 20 -7.01 -13.38 8.23
N LEU A 21 -7.57 -12.17 8.08
CA LEU A 21 -6.90 -10.99 7.56
C LEU A 21 -6.79 -9.92 8.65
N LEU A 22 -5.65 -9.27 8.71
CA LEU A 22 -5.38 -8.10 9.54
C LEU A 22 -4.81 -6.98 8.66
N ILE A 23 -5.34 -5.77 8.82
CA ILE A 23 -4.97 -4.60 8.01
C ILE A 23 -4.55 -3.49 8.96
N LEU A 24 -3.30 -3.06 8.86
CA LEU A 24 -2.81 -1.83 9.47
C LEU A 24 -2.95 -0.68 8.48
N THR A 25 -3.51 0.43 8.92
CA THR A 25 -3.60 1.67 8.14
C THR A 25 -3.33 2.87 9.05
N GLY A 26 -3.02 4.02 8.46
CA GLY A 26 -2.87 5.28 9.18
C GLY A 26 -3.00 6.46 8.21
N GLU A 27 -3.38 7.62 8.74
CA GLU A 27 -3.52 8.84 7.94
C GLU A 27 -2.16 9.49 7.61
N MET A 28 -1.17 9.26 8.46
CA MET A 28 0.17 9.87 8.39
C MET A 28 1.26 8.80 8.39
N GLN A 29 2.34 9.05 7.64
CA GLN A 29 3.57 8.27 7.79
C GLN A 29 4.40 8.84 8.94
N PRO A 30 5.09 7.99 9.73
CA PRO A 30 6.00 8.48 10.76
C PRO A 30 7.08 9.39 10.17
N GLU A 31 7.29 10.56 10.77
CA GLU A 31 8.27 11.54 10.30
C GLU A 31 9.70 11.24 10.81
N ASP A 32 9.81 10.56 11.96
CA ASP A 32 11.07 10.16 12.56
C ASP A 32 11.40 8.67 12.36
N HIS A 33 12.69 8.38 12.15
CA HIS A 33 13.14 7.01 11.89
C HIS A 33 12.98 6.08 13.11
N ARG A 34 13.11 6.59 14.33
CA ARG A 34 12.91 5.80 15.56
C ARG A 34 11.45 5.47 15.73
N GLU A 35 10.55 6.44 15.53
CA GLU A 35 9.11 6.21 15.59
C GLU A 35 8.68 5.16 14.55
N LEU A 36 9.24 5.24 13.35
CA LEU A 36 9.02 4.25 12.30
C LEU A 36 9.48 2.83 12.73
N LEU A 37 10.69 2.72 13.29
CA LEU A 37 11.22 1.46 13.81
C LEU A 37 10.36 0.90 14.95
N GLU A 38 9.94 1.75 15.88
CA GLU A 38 9.09 1.38 17.01
C GLU A 38 7.71 0.91 16.53
N LEU A 39 7.12 1.61 15.56
CA LEU A 39 5.83 1.22 14.96
C LEU A 39 5.94 -0.15 14.27
N CYS A 40 6.95 -0.36 13.42
CA CYS A 40 7.15 -1.65 12.75
C CYS A 40 7.39 -2.79 13.75
N ASN A 41 8.23 -2.58 14.78
CA ASN A 41 8.44 -3.59 15.81
C ASN A 41 7.16 -3.90 16.58
N THR A 42 6.46 -2.86 17.05
CA THR A 42 5.22 -2.98 17.82
C THR A 42 4.17 -3.74 17.03
N PHE A 43 4.00 -3.43 15.75
CA PHE A 43 3.03 -4.11 14.90
C PHE A 43 3.39 -5.58 14.65
N LEU A 44 4.64 -5.89 14.36
CA LEU A 44 5.09 -7.27 14.15
C LEU A 44 5.02 -8.10 15.44
N ASP A 45 5.37 -7.52 16.58
CA ASP A 45 5.25 -8.15 17.91
C ASP A 45 3.77 -8.43 18.24
N PHE A 46 2.89 -7.46 17.97
CA PHE A 46 1.45 -7.64 18.12
C PHE A 46 0.94 -8.79 17.25
N CYS A 47 1.30 -8.83 15.96
CA CYS A 47 0.92 -9.91 15.06
C CYS A 47 1.41 -11.28 15.57
N SER A 48 2.66 -11.39 16.03
CA SER A 48 3.21 -12.61 16.61
C SER A 48 2.51 -13.02 17.93
N SER A 49 2.01 -12.05 18.70
CA SER A 49 1.31 -12.33 19.97
C SER A 49 -0.07 -12.95 19.77
N ILE A 50 -0.70 -12.71 18.63
CA ILE A 50 -2.06 -13.21 18.32
C ILE A 50 -2.06 -14.47 17.45
N GLY A 51 -0.92 -14.85 16.86
CA GLY A 51 -0.75 -16.12 16.15
C GLY A 51 0.37 -16.13 15.11
N ASP A 52 0.44 -17.21 14.35
CA ASP A 52 1.43 -17.38 13.29
C ASP A 52 1.02 -16.58 12.05
N VAL A 53 1.86 -15.62 11.66
CA VAL A 53 1.67 -14.83 10.45
C VAL A 53 2.05 -15.67 9.23
N LYS A 54 1.06 -16.11 8.45
CA LYS A 54 1.29 -16.80 7.18
C LYS A 54 2.12 -15.93 6.24
N ARG A 55 1.71 -14.67 6.06
CA ARG A 55 2.33 -13.73 5.14
C ARG A 55 1.98 -12.29 5.48
N LEU A 56 2.96 -11.40 5.37
CA LEU A 56 2.80 -9.96 5.45
C LEU A 56 2.73 -9.35 4.05
N TYR A 57 1.85 -8.37 3.87
CA TYR A 57 1.74 -7.60 2.64
C TYR A 57 1.98 -6.12 2.92
N THR A 58 2.71 -5.44 2.04
CA THR A 58 2.79 -3.97 2.01
C THR A 58 2.28 -3.45 0.68
N ALA A 59 1.79 -2.21 0.68
CA ALA A 59 1.27 -1.54 -0.51
C ALA A 59 1.85 -0.13 -0.61
N GLY A 60 2.25 0.27 -1.81
CA GLY A 60 2.77 1.60 -2.08
C GLY A 60 2.56 2.03 -3.52
N GLY A 61 2.93 3.28 -3.81
CA GLY A 61 2.94 3.83 -5.17
C GLY A 61 4.34 3.85 -5.77
N SER A 62 4.46 3.54 -7.05
CA SER A 62 5.67 3.75 -7.85
C SER A 62 5.40 4.82 -8.91
N LEU A 63 6.16 5.92 -8.88
CA LEU A 63 5.92 7.03 -9.80
C LEU A 63 6.31 6.66 -11.22
N ASN A 64 5.35 6.79 -12.14
CA ASN A 64 5.52 6.66 -13.58
C ASN A 64 4.83 7.84 -14.26
N GLU A 65 5.60 8.87 -14.62
CA GLU A 65 5.07 10.08 -15.27
C GLU A 65 4.51 9.81 -16.69
N MET A 66 4.91 8.69 -17.29
CA MET A 66 4.48 8.24 -18.62
C MET A 66 3.36 7.20 -18.54
N LEU A 67 2.68 7.09 -17.39
CA LEU A 67 1.61 6.12 -17.17
C LEU A 67 0.48 6.32 -18.19
N THR A 68 0.17 5.25 -18.91
CA THR A 68 -0.97 5.17 -19.83
C THR A 68 -1.71 3.84 -19.61
N GLY A 69 -3.03 3.85 -19.67
CA GLY A 69 -3.85 2.64 -19.46
C GLY A 69 -4.02 2.22 -18.00
N GLU A 70 -4.25 0.93 -17.76
CA GLU A 70 -4.43 0.37 -16.40
C GLU A 70 -3.08 0.34 -15.67
N PRO A 71 -2.99 0.86 -14.43
CA PRO A 71 -1.75 0.84 -13.67
C PRO A 71 -1.23 -0.58 -13.44
N ARG A 72 0.04 -0.82 -13.78
CA ARG A 72 0.70 -2.09 -13.45
C ARG A 72 1.04 -2.14 -11.97
N VAL A 73 1.21 -3.36 -11.46
CA VAL A 73 1.68 -3.62 -10.11
C VAL A 73 2.98 -4.36 -10.19
N VAL A 74 3.98 -3.81 -9.49
CA VAL A 74 5.27 -4.46 -9.31
C VAL A 74 5.32 -5.08 -7.92
N GLY A 75 5.69 -6.35 -7.85
CA GLY A 75 5.87 -7.12 -6.64
C GLY A 75 7.33 -7.25 -6.22
N VAL A 76 7.59 -7.18 -4.92
CA VAL A 76 8.85 -7.55 -4.28
C VAL A 76 8.57 -8.63 -3.24
N ALA A 77 9.47 -9.61 -3.13
CA ALA A 77 9.31 -10.78 -2.29
C ALA A 77 10.52 -10.95 -1.35
N THR A 78 10.28 -11.34 -0.11
CA THR A 78 11.36 -11.64 0.86
C THR A 78 11.95 -13.05 0.70
N LYS A 79 11.30 -13.94 -0.05
CA LYS A 79 11.77 -15.30 -0.32
C LYS A 79 11.64 -15.68 -1.79
N PRO A 80 12.54 -16.52 -2.35
CA PRO A 80 12.46 -16.97 -3.74
C PRO A 80 11.13 -17.62 -4.13
N GLN A 81 10.53 -18.40 -3.23
CA GLN A 81 9.27 -19.10 -3.49
C GLN A 81 8.10 -18.12 -3.68
N LEU A 82 8.12 -16.96 -3.00
CA LEU A 82 7.11 -15.92 -3.17
C LEU A 82 7.25 -15.23 -4.54
N ARG A 83 8.45 -15.20 -5.12
CA ARG A 83 8.66 -14.70 -6.48
C ARG A 83 7.93 -15.56 -7.51
N GLU A 84 7.91 -16.88 -7.32
CA GLU A 84 7.16 -17.80 -8.19
C GLU A 84 5.64 -17.56 -8.08
N ILE A 85 5.16 -17.24 -6.88
CA ILE A 85 3.76 -16.85 -6.66
C ILE A 85 3.41 -15.56 -7.42
N LEU A 86 4.29 -14.55 -7.39
CA LEU A 86 4.09 -13.31 -8.15
C LEU A 86 3.98 -13.58 -9.65
N VAL A 87 4.94 -14.34 -10.21
CA VAL A 87 4.97 -14.66 -11.65
C VAL A 87 3.76 -15.49 -12.08
N SER A 88 3.41 -16.53 -11.33
CA SER A 88 2.22 -17.35 -11.62
C SER A 88 0.90 -16.57 -11.47
N SER A 89 0.93 -15.47 -10.72
CA SER A 89 -0.18 -14.55 -10.54
C SER A 89 -0.16 -13.37 -11.51
N ASP A 90 0.70 -13.38 -12.53
CA ASP A 90 0.81 -12.30 -13.52
C ASP A 90 1.10 -10.93 -12.88
N VAL A 91 1.92 -10.94 -11.82
CA VAL A 91 2.43 -9.73 -11.18
C VAL A 91 3.89 -9.57 -11.55
N ASP A 92 4.22 -8.43 -12.16
CA ASP A 92 5.59 -8.10 -12.54
C ASP A 92 6.49 -8.09 -11.29
N THR A 93 7.71 -8.59 -11.39
CA THR A 93 8.69 -8.50 -10.30
C THR A 93 9.56 -7.26 -10.47
N LEU A 94 9.95 -6.63 -9.38
CA LEU A 94 10.82 -5.44 -9.43
C LEU A 94 12.10 -5.73 -10.21
N GLY A 95 12.31 -4.99 -11.29
CA GLY A 95 13.50 -5.07 -12.13
C GLY A 95 14.72 -4.43 -11.47
N SER A 96 15.90 -4.65 -12.06
CA SER A 96 17.18 -4.16 -11.54
C SER A 96 17.32 -2.63 -11.52
N GLU A 97 16.43 -1.91 -12.21
CA GLU A 97 16.38 -0.45 -12.27
C GLU A 97 15.93 0.21 -10.96
N PHE A 98 15.25 -0.53 -10.08
CA PHE A 98 14.87 -0.05 -8.75
C PHE A 98 15.73 -0.76 -7.69
N THR A 99 16.53 0.02 -6.98
CA THR A 99 17.52 -0.54 -6.03
C THR A 99 17.07 -0.51 -4.58
N THR A 100 16.06 0.30 -4.23
CA THR A 100 15.67 0.53 -2.84
C THR A 100 14.18 0.80 -2.69
N ILE A 101 13.54 0.08 -1.77
CA ILE A 101 12.25 0.47 -1.19
C ILE A 101 12.53 1.19 0.11
N THR A 102 11.98 2.38 0.29
CA THR A 102 12.25 3.24 1.45
C THR A 102 11.10 3.25 2.45
N TRP A 103 11.35 3.85 3.63
CA TRP A 103 10.36 4.12 4.66
C TRP A 103 9.62 2.86 5.14
N PHE A 104 8.35 3.01 5.53
CA PHE A 104 7.55 1.97 6.15
C PHE A 104 7.58 0.65 5.38
N ASN A 105 7.32 0.69 4.07
CA ASN A 105 7.26 -0.51 3.24
C ASN A 105 8.62 -1.22 3.17
N GLY A 106 9.71 -0.48 2.98
CA GLY A 106 11.04 -1.08 2.90
C GLY A 106 11.47 -1.69 4.24
N LEU A 107 11.26 -0.93 5.32
CA LEU A 107 11.66 -1.34 6.66
C LEU A 107 10.89 -2.56 7.15
N ILE A 108 9.56 -2.54 7.04
CA ILE A 108 8.75 -3.65 7.56
C ILE A 108 8.94 -4.93 6.75
N LEU A 109 9.21 -4.85 5.44
CA LEU A 109 9.58 -6.01 4.62
C LEU A 109 10.91 -6.61 5.08
N GLY A 110 11.91 -5.77 5.33
CA GLY A 110 13.21 -6.21 5.86
C GLY A 110 13.05 -6.88 7.22
N MET A 111 12.37 -6.23 8.15
CA MET A 111 12.14 -6.75 9.50
C MET A 111 11.29 -8.03 9.51
N ALA A 112 10.30 -8.14 8.63
CA ALA A 112 9.55 -9.39 8.44
C ALA A 112 10.48 -10.52 7.98
N SER A 113 11.38 -10.23 7.02
CA SER A 113 12.38 -11.19 6.56
C SER A 113 13.32 -11.65 7.68
N ASP A 114 13.83 -10.72 8.49
CA ASP A 114 14.70 -11.02 9.63
C ASP A 114 14.00 -11.91 10.67
N ARG A 115 12.66 -11.77 10.78
CA ARG A 115 11.79 -12.57 11.65
C ARG A 115 11.28 -13.86 10.98
N ASN A 116 11.80 -14.23 9.81
CA ASN A 116 11.37 -15.38 8.98
C ASN A 116 9.91 -15.35 8.50
N ILE A 117 9.24 -14.20 8.60
CA ILE A 117 7.89 -13.98 8.10
C ILE A 117 7.94 -13.80 6.58
N GLU A 118 7.15 -14.58 5.84
CA GLU A 118 6.98 -14.39 4.40
C GLU A 118 6.37 -13.03 4.13
N ALA A 119 6.93 -12.25 3.21
CA ALA A 119 6.35 -10.96 2.89
C ALA A 119 6.44 -10.60 1.40
N ILE A 120 5.40 -9.90 0.93
CA ILE A 120 5.29 -9.36 -0.41
C ILE A 120 4.99 -7.86 -0.33
N GLY A 121 5.75 -7.05 -1.04
CA GLY A 121 5.42 -5.64 -1.26
C GLY A 121 4.85 -5.42 -2.65
N PHE A 122 3.73 -4.72 -2.74
CA PHE A 122 3.11 -4.32 -4.00
C PHE A 122 3.28 -2.82 -4.23
N TYR A 123 3.66 -2.45 -5.45
CA TYR A 123 3.85 -1.07 -5.87
C TYR A 123 3.05 -0.83 -7.15
N GLY A 124 1.91 -0.16 -7.01
CA GLY A 124 1.08 0.24 -8.13
C GLY A 124 1.65 1.48 -8.82
N GLU A 125 1.66 1.50 -10.14
CA GLU A 125 2.09 2.68 -10.90
C GLU A 125 1.15 3.87 -10.61
N ILE A 126 1.73 5.02 -10.29
CA ILE A 126 1.01 6.28 -10.05
C ILE A 126 1.57 7.37 -10.95
N SER A 127 0.73 8.27 -11.43
CA SER A 127 1.15 9.41 -12.26
C SER A 127 1.51 10.65 -11.46
N ASP A 128 0.93 10.79 -10.26
CA ASP A 128 1.08 11.97 -9.40
C ASP A 128 0.97 11.55 -7.93
N LYS A 129 1.97 11.92 -7.12
CA LYS A 129 2.02 11.62 -5.67
C LYS A 129 1.13 12.54 -4.84
N SER A 130 0.74 13.69 -5.39
CA SER A 130 -0.06 14.72 -4.69
C SER A 130 -1.56 14.49 -4.81
N LEU A 131 -1.98 13.53 -5.64
CA LEU A 131 -3.38 13.20 -5.88
C LEU A 131 -3.68 11.77 -5.43
N PRO A 132 -4.91 11.49 -4.96
CA PRO A 132 -5.37 10.12 -4.79
C PRO A 132 -5.27 9.34 -6.12
N GLN A 133 -4.86 8.08 -6.04
CA GLN A 133 -4.66 7.20 -7.21
C GLN A 133 -5.48 5.91 -7.09
N PRO A 134 -6.82 5.96 -7.17
CA PRO A 134 -7.68 4.81 -6.88
C PRO A 134 -7.44 3.61 -7.80
N LEU A 135 -7.09 3.84 -9.07
CA LEU A 135 -6.82 2.76 -10.01
C LEU A 135 -5.54 2.00 -9.68
N ALA A 136 -4.51 2.65 -9.12
CA ALA A 136 -3.32 1.97 -8.63
C ALA A 136 -3.64 1.09 -7.42
N ALA A 137 -4.41 1.62 -6.47
CA ALA A 137 -4.90 0.86 -5.33
C ALA A 137 -5.77 -0.34 -5.76
N LYS A 138 -6.64 -0.14 -6.76
CA LYS A 138 -7.44 -1.20 -7.38
C LYS A 138 -6.57 -2.32 -7.93
N SER A 139 -5.54 -2.00 -8.71
CA SER A 139 -4.63 -3.01 -9.26
C SER A 139 -3.92 -3.80 -8.15
N ILE A 140 -3.47 -3.13 -7.08
CA ILE A 140 -2.86 -3.79 -5.91
C ILE A 140 -3.85 -4.76 -5.25
N VAL A 141 -5.08 -4.33 -4.99
CA VAL A 141 -6.10 -5.19 -4.35
C VAL A 141 -6.46 -6.37 -5.25
N LYS A 142 -6.51 -6.19 -6.58
CA LYS A 142 -6.69 -7.31 -7.52
C LYS A 142 -5.53 -8.31 -7.43
N ALA A 143 -4.28 -7.84 -7.37
CA ALA A 143 -3.11 -8.71 -7.24
C ALA A 143 -3.14 -9.51 -5.93
N PHE A 144 -3.41 -8.84 -4.81
CA PHE A 144 -3.58 -9.48 -3.50
C PHE A 144 -4.70 -10.52 -3.52
N ALA A 145 -5.88 -10.16 -4.04
CA ALA A 145 -7.04 -11.04 -4.12
C ALA A 145 -6.75 -12.29 -4.97
N LYS A 146 -6.00 -12.14 -6.06
CA LYS A 146 -5.59 -13.26 -6.93
C LYS A 146 -4.64 -14.22 -6.19
N ILE A 147 -3.64 -13.69 -5.50
CA ILE A 147 -2.65 -14.50 -4.76
C ILE A 147 -3.27 -15.24 -3.58
N GLU A 148 -4.15 -14.59 -2.81
CA GLU A 148 -4.80 -15.21 -1.65
C GLU A 148 -6.13 -15.89 -2.00
N HIS A 149 -6.49 -15.95 -3.28
CA HIS A 149 -7.74 -16.56 -3.79
C HIS A 149 -9.01 -16.01 -3.10
N LEU A 150 -9.03 -14.70 -2.85
CA LEU A 150 -10.13 -14.00 -2.20
C LEU A 150 -11.04 -13.33 -3.23
N SER A 151 -12.35 -13.28 -2.93
CA SER A 151 -13.32 -12.51 -3.71
C SER A 151 -13.52 -11.14 -3.08
N ILE A 152 -12.79 -10.14 -3.58
CA ILE A 152 -12.85 -8.75 -3.09
C ILE A 152 -13.45 -7.86 -4.19
N SER A 153 -14.53 -7.15 -3.86
CA SER A 153 -15.11 -6.17 -4.78
C SER A 153 -14.19 -4.96 -4.90
N THR A 154 -13.80 -4.62 -6.13
CA THR A 154 -12.96 -3.44 -6.41
C THR A 154 -13.73 -2.28 -7.04
N LYS A 155 -15.06 -2.39 -7.14
CA LYS A 155 -15.94 -1.33 -7.65
C LYS A 155 -15.81 0.02 -6.91
N PRO A 156 -15.59 0.06 -5.56
CA PRO A 156 -15.43 1.33 -4.86
C PRO A 156 -14.28 2.18 -5.41
N PHE A 157 -13.21 1.56 -5.90
CA PHE A 157 -12.10 2.30 -6.51
C PHE A 157 -12.47 2.97 -7.83
N ASP A 158 -13.41 2.39 -8.60
CA ASP A 158 -13.91 3.03 -9.82
C ASP A 158 -14.71 4.29 -9.48
N VAL A 159 -15.56 4.21 -8.44
CA VAL A 159 -16.33 5.37 -7.96
C VAL A 159 -15.38 6.47 -7.46
N GLN A 160 -14.38 6.13 -6.65
CA GLN A 160 -13.37 7.07 -6.19
C GLN A 160 -12.57 7.70 -7.35
N TYR A 161 -12.32 6.94 -8.41
CA TYR A 161 -11.63 7.46 -9.59
C TYR A 161 -12.47 8.54 -10.29
N GLU A 162 -13.75 8.31 -10.50
CA GLU A 162 -14.66 9.32 -11.06
C GLU A 162 -14.74 10.57 -10.17
N GLU A 163 -14.78 10.42 -8.84
CA GLU A 163 -14.76 11.55 -7.89
C GLU A 163 -13.48 12.40 -8.01
N VAL A 164 -12.33 11.75 -8.21
CA VAL A 164 -11.04 12.43 -8.43
C VAL A 164 -11.06 13.21 -9.76
N LEU A 165 -11.58 12.62 -10.84
CA LEU A 165 -11.71 13.30 -12.13
C LEU A 165 -12.61 14.54 -12.02
N ASP A 166 -13.77 14.39 -11.41
CA ASP A 166 -14.72 15.47 -11.14
C ASP A 166 -14.06 16.64 -10.38
N HIS A 167 -13.27 16.33 -9.35
CA HIS A 167 -12.56 17.34 -8.56
C HIS A 167 -11.52 18.09 -9.39
N ILE A 168 -10.75 17.37 -10.22
CA ILE A 168 -9.75 17.95 -11.11
C ILE A 168 -10.40 18.89 -12.14
N GLU A 169 -11.53 18.48 -12.73
CA GLU A 169 -12.25 19.29 -13.72
C GLU A 169 -12.80 20.59 -13.13
N ARG A 170 -13.44 20.52 -11.96
CA ARG A 170 -13.97 21.70 -11.26
C ARG A 170 -12.86 22.71 -10.95
N ASN A 171 -11.71 22.24 -10.46
CA ASN A 171 -10.59 23.11 -10.11
C ASN A 171 -9.86 23.70 -11.33
N LYS A 172 -9.88 23.01 -12.49
CA LYS A 172 -9.41 23.59 -13.76
C LYS A 172 -10.32 24.73 -14.24
N GLY A 173 -11.63 24.62 -14.03
CA GLY A 173 -12.61 25.65 -14.38
C GLY A 173 -12.45 26.95 -13.57
N THR A 174 -12.07 26.86 -12.30
CA THR A 174 -11.87 28.03 -11.42
C THR A 174 -10.61 28.82 -11.78
N LYS A 175 -9.51 28.14 -12.16
CA LYS A 175 -8.26 28.82 -12.56
C LYS A 175 -8.38 29.64 -13.86
N ASN A 176 -9.37 29.37 -14.71
CA ASN A 176 -9.62 30.12 -15.95
C ASN A 176 -10.52 31.35 -15.76
N LEU A 177 -11.12 31.55 -14.58
CA LEU A 177 -11.97 32.71 -14.28
C LEU A 177 -11.21 33.85 -13.59
N ASP A 178 -9.99 33.57 -13.11
CA ASP A 178 -9.10 34.53 -12.43
C ASP A 178 -7.95 35.04 -13.33
N GLN A 179 -8.03 34.82 -14.65
CA GLN A 179 -7.16 35.44 -15.68
C GLN A 179 -7.97 36.34 -16.61
#